data_AF-N9F6L9-F1
#
_entry.id   AF-N9F6L9-F1
#
_cell.length_a   1.000
_cell.length_b   1.000
_cell.length_c   1.000
_cell.angle_alpha   90.00
_cell.angle_beta   90.00
_cell.angle_gamma   90.00
#
_symmetry.space_group_name_H-M   'P 1'
#
loop_
_entity.id
_entity.type
_entity.pdbx_description
1 polymer ?
#
loop_
_entity_poly.entity_id
_entity_poly.type
_entity_poly.pdbx_seq_one_letter_code
_entity_poly.pdbx_strand_id
1 'polypeptide(L)'
;MKEEHNYSGKPLAYLDQNILDGFIDCQTNDFDFFNGFKDRVQVVYSDSTFQEIYISGLTDKRYSDNFLKLLEHFKAWRIQT
;
A
#
# COMPACT_ATOMS: atom_id res chain seq x y z
N MET A 1 9.85 -9.98 19.05
CA MET A 1 10.34 -8.59 19.07
C MET A 1 9.22 -7.73 18.53
N LYS A 2 8.71 -6.76 19.31
CA LYS A 2 7.79 -5.76 18.78
C LYS A 2 8.65 -4.86 17.90
N GLU A 3 8.48 -4.92 16.58
CA GLU A 3 9.07 -3.91 15.70
C GLU A 3 8.42 -2.58 16.12
N GLU A 4 9.19 -1.71 16.76
CA GLU A 4 8.80 -0.32 16.94
C GLU A 4 8.73 0.27 15.54
N HIS A 5 7.50 0.35 15.02
CA HIS A 5 7.22 0.92 13.72
C HIS A 5 7.62 2.39 13.80
N ASN A 6 8.79 2.72 13.25
CA ASN A 6 9.36 4.04 13.33
C ASN A 6 8.54 5.00 12.47
N TYR A 7 7.52 5.59 13.09
CA TYR A 7 6.80 6.72 12.54
C TYR A 7 7.80 7.77 12.08
N SER A 8 7.78 8.07 10.79
CA SER A 8 8.75 8.94 10.12
C SER A 8 8.53 10.43 10.39
N GLY A 9 7.50 10.80 11.16
CA GLY A 9 7.07 12.19 11.32
C GLY A 9 6.15 12.68 10.20
N LYS A 10 6.02 11.92 9.10
CA LYS A 10 5.11 12.23 7.99
C LYS A 10 3.66 11.81 8.30
N PRO A 11 2.65 12.51 7.77
CA PRO A 11 1.25 12.08 7.86
C PRO A 11 1.07 10.61 7.50
N LEU A 12 0.26 9.88 8.28
CA LEU A 12 -0.09 8.50 7.99
C LEU A 12 -1.22 8.45 6.95
N ALA A 13 -1.04 7.63 5.92
CA ALA A 13 -2.09 7.29 4.98
C ALA A 13 -2.45 5.81 5.18
N TYR A 14 -3.63 5.58 5.77
CA TYR A 14 -4.20 4.24 5.91
C TYR A 14 -4.91 3.89 4.60
N LEU A 15 -4.35 2.93 3.86
CA LEU A 15 -4.89 2.54 2.58
C LEU A 15 -5.53 1.15 2.68
N ASP A 16 -6.78 1.07 2.25
CA ASP A 16 -7.48 -0.19 2.01
C ASP A 16 -7.20 -0.71 0.59
N GLN A 17 -7.71 -1.89 0.26
CA GLN A 17 -7.52 -2.50 -1.05
C GLN A 17 -8.10 -1.65 -2.19
N ASN A 18 -9.29 -1.06 -2.03
CA ASN A 18 -9.97 -0.31 -3.10
C ASN A 18 -9.23 0.97 -3.46
N ILE A 19 -8.61 1.63 -2.48
CA ILE A 19 -7.77 2.80 -2.72
C ILE A 19 -6.44 2.38 -3.37
N LEU A 20 -5.86 1.26 -2.94
CA LEU A 20 -4.65 0.72 -3.57
C LEU A 20 -4.89 0.33 -5.05
N ASP A 21 -6.07 -0.17 -5.41
CA ASP A 21 -6.47 -0.40 -6.80
C ASP A 21 -6.39 0.88 -7.64
N GLY A 22 -6.89 2.01 -7.10
CA GLY A 22 -6.78 3.30 -7.78
C GLY A 22 -5.33 3.72 -8.01
N PHE A 23 -4.44 3.44 -7.07
CA PHE A 23 -3.01 3.75 -7.20
C PHE A 23 -2.28 2.90 -8.24
N ILE A 24 -2.74 1.68 -8.52
CA ILE A 24 -2.20 0.86 -9.63
C ILE A 24 -2.40 1.59 -10.96
N ASP A 25 -3.56 2.21 -11.16
CA ASP A 25 -3.83 3.01 -12.37
C ASP A 25 -3.01 4.31 -12.39
N CYS A 26 -2.97 5.04 -11.25
CA CYS A 26 -2.21 6.28 -11.13
C CYS A 26 -0.70 6.09 -11.39
N GLN A 27 -0.13 4.94 -11.02
CA GLN A 27 1.29 4.67 -11.28
C GLN A 27 1.65 4.78 -12.78
N THR A 28 0.68 4.56 -13.67
CA THR A 28 0.88 4.60 -15.13
C THR A 28 0.37 5.90 -15.74
N ASN A 29 -0.77 6.41 -15.25
CA ASN A 29 -1.49 7.52 -15.88
C ASN A 29 -1.25 8.89 -15.21
N ASP A 30 -0.82 8.92 -13.95
CA ASP A 30 -0.59 10.15 -13.18
C ASP A 30 0.62 10.00 -12.23
N PHE A 31 1.79 9.93 -12.86
CA PHE A 31 3.06 9.68 -12.17
C PHE A 31 3.46 10.82 -11.21
N ASP A 32 3.08 12.06 -11.52
CA ASP A 32 3.38 13.22 -10.67
C ASP A 32 2.57 13.18 -9.37
N PHE A 33 1.27 12.85 -9.44
CA PHE A 33 0.46 12.62 -8.25
C PHE A 33 1.02 11.45 -7.43
N PHE A 34 1.35 10.34 -8.08
CA PHE A 34 1.87 9.14 -7.43
C PHE A 34 3.12 9.44 -6.59
N ASN A 35 4.12 10.11 -7.18
CA ASN A 35 5.35 10.46 -6.47
C ASN A 35 5.11 11.53 -5.41
N GLY A 36 4.28 12.53 -5.71
CA GLY A 36 3.93 13.58 -4.76
C GLY A 36 3.26 13.02 -3.50
N PHE A 37 2.37 12.03 -3.66
CA PHE A 37 1.76 11.31 -2.55
C PHE A 37 2.82 10.54 -1.76
N LYS A 38 3.58 9.67 -2.43
CA LYS A 38 4.63 8.84 -1.84
C LYS A 38 5.64 9.63 -1.01
N ASP A 39 6.04 10.82 -1.47
CA ASP A 39 7.04 11.63 -0.77
C ASP A 39 6.49 12.35 0.45
N ARG A 40 5.17 12.56 0.52
CA ARG A 40 4.52 13.35 1.58
C ARG A 40 3.97 12.50 2.72
N VAL A 41 3.61 11.24 2.46
CA VAL A 41 2.96 10.39 3.47
C VAL A 41 3.81 9.18 3.84
N GLN A 42 3.49 8.59 4.98
CA GLN A 42 3.87 7.24 5.32
C GLN A 42 2.65 6.34 5.15
N VAL A 43 2.72 5.42 4.18
CA VAL A 43 1.64 4.49 3.91
C VAL A 43 1.63 3.39 4.96
N VAL A 44 0.43 3.09 5.47
CA VAL A 44 0.17 1.97 6.38
C VAL A 44 -1.04 1.19 5.91
N TYR A 45 -1.06 -0.12 6.17
CA TYR A 45 -2.17 -1.00 5.81
C TYR A 45 -2.39 -2.06 6.90
N SER A 46 -3.63 -2.50 7.07
CA SER A 46 -4.02 -3.45 8.13
C SER A 46 -3.77 -4.91 7.76
N ASP A 47 -3.82 -5.77 8.77
CA ASP A 47 -3.89 -7.23 8.59
C ASP A 47 -5.07 -7.66 7.71
N SER A 48 -6.24 -7.01 7.86
CA SER A 48 -7.41 -7.28 7.02
C SER A 48 -7.14 -6.93 5.56
N THR A 49 -6.56 -5.76 5.29
CA THR A 49 -6.21 -5.33 3.93
C THR A 49 -5.24 -6.33 3.28
N PHE A 50 -4.26 -6.82 4.04
CA PHE A 50 -3.33 -7.85 3.57
C PHE A 50 -4.04 -9.17 3.21
N GLN A 51 -5.00 -9.60 4.03
CA GLN A 51 -5.80 -10.79 3.76
C GLN A 51 -6.68 -10.61 2.53
N GLU A 52 -7.30 -9.45 2.34
CA GLU A 52 -8.15 -9.17 1.18
C GLU A 52 -7.32 -9.22 -0.12
N ILE A 53 -6.14 -8.57 -0.14
CA ILE A 53 -5.19 -8.66 -1.27
C ILE A 53 -4.80 -10.11 -1.57
N TYR A 54 -4.51 -10.90 -0.52
CA TYR A 54 -4.18 -12.32 -0.68
C TYR A 54 -5.33 -13.12 -1.28
N ILE A 55 -6.56 -12.93 -0.77
CA ILE A 55 -7.76 -13.61 -1.25
C ILE A 55 -8.02 -13.25 -2.72
N SER A 56 -7.94 -11.98 -3.10
CA SER A 56 -8.07 -11.57 -4.50
C SER A 56 -6.97 -12.14 -5.40
N GLY A 57 -5.77 -12.35 -4.85
CA GLY A 57 -4.67 -13.05 -5.52
C GLY A 57 -4.92 -14.53 -5.82
N LEU A 58 -5.80 -15.20 -5.06
CA LEU A 58 -6.18 -16.58 -5.33
C LEU A 58 -6.96 -16.71 -6.65
N THR A 59 -7.66 -15.65 -7.05
CA THR A 59 -8.41 -15.60 -8.32
C THR A 59 -7.59 -15.05 -9.48
N ASP A 60 -6.71 -14.07 -9.26
CA ASP A 60 -5.75 -13.59 -10.26
C ASP A 60 -4.40 -13.27 -9.61
N LYS A 61 -3.39 -14.10 -9.88
CA LYS A 61 -2.05 -13.93 -9.31
C LYS A 61 -1.37 -12.62 -9.75
N ARG A 62 -1.67 -12.13 -10.96
CA ARG A 62 -1.08 -10.87 -11.46
C ARG A 62 -1.63 -9.67 -10.70
N TYR A 63 -2.88 -9.77 -10.25
CA TYR A 63 -3.53 -8.74 -9.43
C TYR A 63 -2.78 -8.60 -8.10
N SER A 64 -2.58 -9.69 -7.35
CA SER A 64 -1.83 -9.63 -6.08
C SER A 64 -0.38 -9.16 -6.24
N ASP A 65 0.31 -9.55 -7.31
CA ASP A 65 1.70 -9.14 -7.55
C ASP A 65 1.79 -7.61 -7.76
N ASN A 66 0.79 -6.98 -8.36
CA ASN A 66 0.75 -5.53 -8.55
C ASN A 66 0.59 -4.79 -7.21
N PHE A 67 -0.25 -5.29 -6.30
CA PHE A 67 -0.38 -4.71 -4.96
C PHE A 67 0.90 -4.81 -4.15
N LEU A 68 1.58 -5.96 -4.18
CA LEU A 68 2.81 -6.14 -3.42
C LEU A 68 3.91 -5.19 -3.91
N LYS A 69 4.05 -5.03 -5.24
CA LYS A 69 4.96 -4.05 -5.83
C LYS A 69 4.58 -2.62 -5.45
N LEU A 70 3.30 -2.30 -5.43
CA LEU A 70 2.80 -0.98 -5.05
C LEU A 70 3.12 -0.67 -3.58
N LEU A 71 2.87 -1.62 -2.67
CA LEU A 71 3.19 -1.50 -1.25
C LEU A 71 4.71 -1.36 -1.04
N GLU A 72 5.52 -2.11 -1.78
CA GLU A 72 6.98 -1.96 -1.77
C GLU A 72 7.41 -0.58 -2.27
N HIS A 73 6.80 -0.08 -3.35
CA HIS A 73 7.04 1.26 -3.88
C HIS A 73 6.73 2.35 -2.86
N PHE A 74 5.66 2.20 -2.07
CA PHE A 74 5.33 3.11 -0.99
C PHE A 74 6.15 2.91 0.27
N LYS A 75 6.96 1.84 0.36
CA LYS A 75 7.61 1.40 1.61
C LYS A 75 6.57 1.29 2.73
N ALA A 76 5.41 0.72 2.39
CA ALA A 76 4.25 0.68 3.25
C ALA A 76 4.49 -0.22 4.46
N TRP A 77 3.95 0.18 5.62
CA TRP A 77 4.08 -0.59 6.85
C TRP A 77 2.78 -1.30 7.18
N ARG A 78 2.90 -2.59 7.49
CA ARG A 78 1.78 -3.37 7.99
C ARG A 78 1.54 -3.04 9.45
N ILE A 79 0.32 -2.66 9.80
CA ILE A 79 -0.09 -2.43 11.18
C ILE A 79 -0.91 -3.62 11.68
N GLN A 80 -0.53 -4.13 12.85
CA GLN A 80 -1.34 -5.11 13.58
C GLN A 80 -2.45 -4.36 14.30
N THR A 81 -3.68 -4.57 13.86
CA THR A 81 -4.91 -3.99 14.41
C THR A 81 -5.82 -5.09 14.92
#